data_AF-A0A971SUU8-F1
#
_entry.id   AF-A0A971SUU8-F1
#
_cell.length_a   1.000
_cell.length_b   1.000
_cell.length_c   1.000
_cell.angle_alpha   90.00
_cell.angle_beta   90.00
_cell.angle_gamma   90.00
#
_symmetry.space_group_name_H-M   'P 1'
#
loop_
_entity.id
_entity.type
_entity.pdbx_description
1 polymer ?
#
loop_
_entity_poly.entity_id
_entity_poly.type
_entity_poly.pdbx_seq_one_letter_code
_entity_poly.pdbx_strand_id
1 'polypeptide(L)'
;LVVIDYTRMGTYPFTLETTLKHELCHLLLHRHITGVHLPKWLDEGVCQWVSEGIPEIIMSRKSSPLSAAVITGTLTPLESLSHHFPRDSRGLSLAYDQSRSVVEYIIRVYGVNGVLNILQSMKGGAEAGDAIETALMVSRYDLEQQWRADLRSWPVLLAYLAGNLYLVLFILAALLTLFAYIRFRLRKRRYQGREDEADSLPDNRL
;
A
#
# COMPACT_ATOMS: atom_id res chain seq x y z
N LEU A 1 -16.09 8.94 24.87
CA LEU A 1 -16.13 10.40 24.69
C LEU A 1 -15.25 10.70 23.48
N VAL A 2 -15.81 11.16 22.37
CA VAL A 2 -15.02 11.66 21.24
C VAL A 2 -14.84 13.16 21.45
N VAL A 3 -13.59 13.62 21.51
CA VAL A 3 -13.26 15.04 21.65
C VAL A 3 -12.78 15.55 20.30
N ILE A 4 -13.55 16.45 19.71
CA ILE A 4 -13.25 17.04 18.41
C ILE A 4 -12.60 18.41 18.65
N ASP A 5 -11.28 18.51 18.47
CA ASP A 5 -10.55 19.77 18.57
C ASP A 5 -10.64 20.54 17.26
N TYR A 6 -11.55 21.51 17.21
CA TYR A 6 -11.80 22.33 16.02
C TYR A 6 -10.60 23.19 15.60
N THR A 7 -9.67 23.50 16.53
CA THR A 7 -8.55 24.41 16.27
C THR A 7 -7.42 23.76 15.48
N ARG A 8 -7.35 22.43 15.48
CA ARG A 8 -6.37 21.64 14.74
C ARG A 8 -6.87 21.16 13.38
N MET A 9 -8.15 21.38 13.07
CA MET A 9 -8.67 21.10 11.74
C MET A 9 -8.34 22.25 10.80
N GLY A 10 -7.61 21.96 9.72
CA GLY A 10 -7.51 22.89 8.59
C GLY A 10 -8.93 23.20 8.11
N THR A 11 -9.34 24.46 8.25
CA THR A 11 -10.70 24.96 8.05
C THR A 11 -11.11 24.93 6.58
N TYR A 12 -11.46 23.74 6.10
CA TYR A 12 -12.21 23.54 4.86
C TYR A 12 -13.49 22.75 5.20
N PRO A 13 -14.68 23.14 4.73
CA PRO A 13 -15.94 22.50 5.12
C PRO A 13 -15.98 20.99 4.79
N PHE A 14 -15.27 20.58 3.73
CA PHE A 14 -15.13 19.18 3.35
C PHE A 14 -14.38 18.33 4.37
N THR A 15 -13.46 18.88 5.18
CA THR A 15 -12.68 18.10 6.16
C THR A 15 -13.48 17.82 7.44
N LEU A 16 -14.41 18.70 7.83
CA LEU A 16 -15.24 18.50 9.02
C LEU A 16 -16.29 17.41 8.80
N GLU A 17 -16.99 17.43 7.67
CA GLU A 17 -18.01 16.41 7.37
C GLU A 17 -17.38 15.01 7.31
N THR A 18 -16.23 14.86 6.64
CA THR A 18 -15.51 13.57 6.56
C THR A 18 -15.05 13.11 7.94
N THR A 19 -14.53 14.02 8.77
CA THR A 19 -14.12 13.71 10.15
C THR A 19 -15.33 13.27 10.98
N LEU A 20 -16.45 13.98 10.89
CA LEU A 20 -17.66 13.63 11.63
C LEU A 20 -18.21 12.27 11.20
N LYS A 21 -18.23 11.95 9.90
CA LYS A 21 -18.62 10.61 9.40
C LYS A 21 -17.70 9.52 9.96
N HIS A 22 -16.40 9.77 10.00
CA HIS A 22 -15.40 8.85 10.54
C HIS A 22 -15.61 8.58 12.04
N GLU A 23 -15.71 9.64 12.84
CA GLU A 23 -15.93 9.52 14.29
C GLU A 23 -17.30 8.93 14.63
N LEU A 24 -18.34 9.28 13.88
CA LEU A 24 -19.66 8.68 14.04
C LEU A 24 -19.64 7.18 13.71
N CYS A 25 -18.87 6.77 12.71
CA CYS A 25 -18.67 5.36 12.40
C CYS A 25 -18.07 4.60 13.60
N HIS A 26 -17.00 5.11 14.22
CA HIS A 26 -16.44 4.52 15.44
C HIS A 26 -17.49 4.35 16.53
N LEU A 27 -18.26 5.42 16.80
CA LEU A 27 -19.34 5.37 17.79
C LEU A 27 -20.40 4.30 17.46
N LEU A 28 -20.76 4.13 16.19
CA LEU A 28 -21.73 3.13 15.77
C LEU A 28 -21.18 1.72 15.87
N LEU A 29 -19.92 1.48 15.48
CA LEU A 29 -19.27 0.17 15.59
C LEU A 29 -19.16 -0.26 17.05
N HIS A 30 -18.58 0.59 17.90
CA HIS A 30 -18.38 0.30 19.33
C HIS A 30 -19.68 0.28 20.14
N ARG A 31 -20.76 0.91 19.65
CA ARG A 31 -22.10 0.77 20.26
C ARG A 31 -22.74 -0.59 20.00
N HIS A 32 -22.44 -1.22 18.87
CA HIS A 32 -23.06 -2.49 18.48
C HIS A 32 -22.18 -3.71 18.73
N ILE A 33 -20.85 -3.55 18.73
CA ILE A 33 -19.88 -4.60 18.98
C ILE A 33 -19.26 -4.33 20.35
N THR A 34 -19.90 -4.85 21.40
CA THR A 34 -19.46 -4.64 22.79
C THR A 34 -18.95 -5.91 23.46
N GLY A 35 -19.32 -7.08 22.94
CA GLY A 35 -19.03 -8.38 23.56
C GLY A 35 -17.69 -9.00 23.17
N VAL A 36 -17.05 -8.46 22.13
CA VAL A 36 -15.79 -8.98 21.57
C VAL A 36 -14.88 -7.82 21.19
N HIS A 37 -13.60 -8.12 21.05
CA HIS A 37 -12.61 -7.14 20.63
C HIS A 37 -12.70 -6.88 19.12
N LEU A 38 -13.06 -5.65 18.73
CA LEU A 38 -12.99 -5.19 17.34
C LEU A 38 -11.53 -4.88 16.96
N PRO A 39 -10.91 -5.59 15.99
CA PRO A 39 -9.55 -5.29 15.55
C PRO A 39 -9.45 -3.86 15.03
N LYS A 40 -8.41 -3.14 15.48
CA LYS A 40 -8.18 -1.75 15.13
C LYS A 40 -8.05 -1.55 13.62
N TRP A 41 -7.45 -2.49 12.89
CA TRP A 41 -7.40 -2.40 11.42
C TRP A 41 -8.79 -2.47 10.76
N LEU A 42 -9.72 -3.24 11.32
CA LEU A 42 -11.07 -3.36 10.76
C LEU A 42 -11.91 -2.12 11.09
N ASP A 43 -11.82 -1.66 12.34
CA ASP A 43 -12.44 -0.43 12.83
C ASP A 43 -12.07 0.77 11.97
N GLU A 44 -10.76 1.03 11.85
CA GLU A 44 -10.22 2.14 11.07
C GLU A 44 -10.50 1.98 9.58
N GLY A 45 -10.35 0.77 9.03
CA GLY A 45 -10.58 0.50 7.62
C GLY A 45 -12.04 0.77 7.21
N VAL A 46 -13.00 0.30 8.00
CA VAL A 46 -14.43 0.53 7.75
C VAL A 46 -14.75 2.02 7.86
N CYS A 47 -14.28 2.68 8.92
CA CYS A 47 -14.58 4.09 9.11
C CYS A 47 -13.93 5.00 8.08
N GLN A 48 -12.77 4.63 7.53
CA GLN A 48 -12.16 5.33 6.39
C GLN A 48 -12.92 5.10 5.08
N TRP A 49 -13.42 3.87 4.86
CA TRP A 49 -14.19 3.56 3.67
C TRP A 49 -15.52 4.33 3.66
N VAL A 50 -16.24 4.35 4.79
CA VAL A 50 -17.53 5.07 4.93
C VAL A 50 -17.36 6.60 4.85
N SER A 51 -16.25 7.15 5.35
CA SER A 51 -15.99 8.59 5.28
C SER A 51 -15.42 9.06 3.93
N GLU A 52 -15.29 8.16 2.94
CA GLU A 52 -14.65 8.40 1.63
C GLU A 52 -13.15 8.80 1.71
N GLY A 53 -12.51 8.69 2.89
CA GLY A 53 -11.12 9.14 3.08
C GLY A 53 -10.78 9.50 4.51
N ILE A 54 -9.48 9.54 4.82
CA ILE A 54 -8.98 10.23 6.02
C ILE A 54 -8.92 11.72 5.71
N PRO A 55 -9.30 12.61 6.65
CA PRO A 55 -9.06 14.04 6.51
C PRO A 55 -7.58 14.32 6.20
N GLU A 56 -7.30 15.26 5.28
CA GLU A 56 -5.94 15.76 4.96
C GLU A 56 -5.11 16.16 6.20
N ILE A 57 -5.77 16.39 7.33
CA ILE A 57 -5.18 16.75 8.62
C ILE A 57 -4.29 15.63 9.19
N ILE A 58 -4.59 14.35 8.91
CA ILE A 58 -3.84 13.21 9.47
C ILE A 58 -2.77 12.69 8.48
N MET A 59 -3.02 12.81 7.18
CA MET A 59 -2.09 12.34 6.13
C MET A 59 -1.54 13.52 5.33
N SER A 60 -0.22 13.72 5.40
CA SER A 60 0.44 14.62 4.43
C SER A 60 0.22 14.08 3.01
N ARG A 61 -0.09 14.94 2.04
CA ARG A 61 -0.30 14.64 0.59
C ARG A 61 0.76 13.78 -0.11
N LYS A 62 1.83 13.37 0.57
CA LYS A 62 2.87 12.49 0.03
C LYS A 62 2.35 11.06 -0.06
N SER A 63 2.06 10.64 -1.30
CA SER A 63 2.14 9.25 -1.80
C SER A 63 1.95 8.15 -0.75
N SER A 64 0.79 7.49 -0.78
CA SER A 64 0.44 6.36 0.10
C SER A 64 1.65 5.44 0.38
N PRO A 65 2.15 5.34 1.63
CA PRO A 65 3.25 4.45 2.01
C PRO A 65 2.99 2.97 1.68
N LEU A 66 1.73 2.59 1.45
CA LEU A 66 1.33 1.23 1.08
C LEU A 66 2.04 0.73 -0.17
N SER A 67 2.09 1.54 -1.24
CA SER A 67 2.70 1.11 -2.51
C SER A 67 4.18 0.78 -2.33
N ALA A 68 4.91 1.61 -1.56
CA ALA A 68 6.30 1.35 -1.23
C ALA A 68 6.43 0.09 -0.37
N ALA A 69 5.58 -0.09 0.65
CA ALA A 69 5.61 -1.24 1.54
C ALA A 69 5.30 -2.57 0.83
N VAL A 70 4.43 -2.56 -0.18
CA VAL A 70 4.15 -3.73 -1.04
C VAL A 70 5.42 -4.16 -1.78
N ILE A 71 6.14 -3.21 -2.36
CA ILE A 71 7.37 -3.44 -3.13
C ILE A 71 8.52 -3.89 -2.22
N THR A 72 8.69 -3.26 -1.06
CA THR A 72 9.75 -3.61 -0.10
C THR A 72 9.42 -4.82 0.77
N GLY A 73 8.19 -5.35 0.69
CA GLY A 73 7.74 -6.48 1.51
C GLY A 73 7.60 -6.14 3.00
N THR A 74 7.43 -4.87 3.35
CA THR A 74 7.38 -4.38 4.73
C THR A 74 5.96 -4.13 5.23
N LEU A 75 4.98 -4.84 4.69
CA LEU A 75 3.58 -4.76 5.16
C LEU A 75 3.45 -5.41 6.54
N THR A 76 2.87 -4.67 7.48
CA THR A 76 2.62 -5.12 8.86
C THR A 76 1.57 -6.24 8.86
N PRO A 77 1.77 -7.36 9.57
CA PRO A 77 0.76 -8.42 9.71
C PRO A 77 -0.57 -7.88 10.26
N LEU A 78 -1.71 -8.37 9.77
CA LEU A 78 -3.02 -7.89 10.25
C LEU A 78 -3.20 -8.15 11.74
N GLU A 79 -2.65 -9.26 12.24
CA GLU A 79 -2.71 -9.56 13.67
C GLU A 79 -1.98 -8.52 14.52
N SER A 80 -0.84 -8.01 14.03
CA SER A 80 -0.11 -6.94 14.73
C SER A 80 -0.90 -5.62 14.74
N LEU A 81 -1.76 -5.41 13.74
CA LEU A 81 -2.66 -4.26 13.66
C LEU A 81 -4.00 -4.48 14.37
N SER A 82 -4.24 -5.65 14.96
CA SER A 82 -5.48 -5.93 15.69
C SER A 82 -5.60 -5.07 16.94
N HIS A 83 -4.53 -4.92 17.72
CA HIS A 83 -4.60 -4.25 19.03
C HIS A 83 -4.06 -2.81 19.02
N HIS A 84 -2.96 -2.56 18.30
CA HIS A 84 -2.29 -1.26 18.35
C HIS A 84 -1.69 -0.90 17.00
N PHE A 85 -1.63 0.40 16.70
CA PHE A 85 -0.89 0.91 15.57
C PHE A 85 0.51 1.39 15.99
N PRO A 86 1.49 1.40 15.07
CA PRO A 86 2.81 1.97 15.34
C PRO A 86 2.71 3.43 15.78
N ARG A 87 3.66 3.88 16.63
CA ARG A 87 3.69 5.25 17.15
C ARG A 87 4.47 6.21 16.25
N ASP A 88 5.36 5.70 15.42
CA ASP A 88 6.08 6.51 14.46
C ASP A 88 5.16 6.94 13.32
N SER A 89 5.35 8.16 12.81
CA SER A 89 4.45 8.75 11.81
C SER A 89 4.30 7.91 10.54
N ARG A 90 5.40 7.26 10.10
CA ARG A 90 5.41 6.45 8.88
C ARG A 90 4.67 5.13 9.08
N GLY A 91 4.95 4.42 10.17
CA GLY A 91 4.26 3.19 10.53
C GLY A 91 2.78 3.41 10.81
N LEU A 92 2.42 4.52 11.46
CA LEU A 92 1.04 4.90 11.70
C LEU A 92 0.28 5.15 10.38
N SER A 93 0.87 5.93 9.47
CA SER A 93 0.28 6.18 8.15
C SER A 93 0.15 4.89 7.34
N LEU A 94 1.13 3.99 7.40
CA LEU A 94 1.05 2.70 6.73
C LEU A 94 -0.05 1.81 7.33
N ALA A 95 -0.21 1.80 8.65
CA ALA A 95 -1.25 1.02 9.31
C ALA A 95 -2.65 1.46 8.88
N TYR A 96 -2.89 2.78 8.79
CA TYR A 96 -4.13 3.32 8.25
C TYR A 96 -4.37 2.93 6.78
N ASP A 97 -3.37 3.11 5.92
CA ASP A 97 -3.49 2.74 4.51
C ASP A 97 -3.76 1.24 4.31
N GLN A 98 -3.07 0.39 5.09
CA GLN A 98 -3.30 -1.06 5.07
C GLN A 98 -4.73 -1.41 5.49
N SER A 99 -5.20 -0.78 6.57
CA SER A 99 -6.54 -1.01 7.13
C SER A 99 -7.63 -0.73 6.10
N ARG A 100 -7.56 0.43 5.44
CA ARG A 100 -8.47 0.78 4.34
C ARG A 100 -8.35 -0.18 3.17
N SER A 101 -7.13 -0.48 2.75
CA SER A 101 -6.88 -1.34 1.59
C SER A 101 -7.45 -2.75 1.77
N VAL A 102 -7.38 -3.31 2.98
CA VAL A 102 -7.97 -4.64 3.28
C VAL A 102 -9.49 -4.57 3.18
N VAL A 103 -10.12 -3.52 3.72
CA VAL A 103 -11.59 -3.36 3.63
C VAL A 103 -12.03 -3.14 2.19
N GLU A 104 -11.33 -2.31 1.42
CA GLU A 104 -11.57 -2.13 -0.01
C GLU A 104 -11.40 -3.44 -0.80
N TYR A 105 -10.40 -4.26 -0.44
CA TYR A 105 -10.22 -5.59 -1.01
C TYR A 105 -11.41 -6.50 -0.69
N ILE A 106 -11.84 -6.57 0.57
CA ILE A 106 -13.01 -7.37 0.97
C ILE A 106 -14.23 -6.93 0.17
N ILE A 107 -14.48 -5.63 0.07
CA ILE A 107 -15.64 -5.08 -0.66
C ILE A 107 -15.55 -5.40 -2.15
N ARG A 108 -14.37 -5.31 -2.76
CA ARG A 108 -14.20 -5.60 -4.18
C ARG A 108 -14.40 -7.08 -4.50
N VAL A 109 -13.94 -7.99 -3.63
CA VAL A 109 -13.96 -9.44 -3.86
C VAL A 109 -15.25 -10.09 -3.38
N TYR A 110 -15.75 -9.69 -2.20
CA TYR A 110 -16.90 -10.31 -1.52
C TYR A 110 -18.13 -9.40 -1.47
N GLY A 111 -18.04 -8.17 -2.00
CA GLY A 111 -19.09 -7.18 -1.94
C GLY A 111 -19.18 -6.49 -0.57
N VAL A 112 -19.99 -5.42 -0.51
CA VAL A 112 -20.27 -4.69 0.75
C VAL A 112 -20.84 -5.63 1.81
N ASN A 113 -21.63 -6.62 1.40
CA ASN A 113 -22.20 -7.63 2.30
C ASN A 113 -21.14 -8.45 3.04
N GLY A 114 -19.94 -8.67 2.45
CA GLY A 114 -18.86 -9.37 3.14
C GLY A 114 -18.45 -8.67 4.42
N VAL A 115 -18.24 -7.35 4.36
CA VAL A 115 -17.90 -6.53 5.54
C VAL A 115 -19.06 -6.49 6.53
N LEU A 116 -20.29 -6.29 6.04
CA LEU A 116 -21.48 -6.24 6.92
C LEU A 116 -21.69 -7.56 7.66
N ASN A 117 -21.49 -8.71 6.99
CA ASN A 117 -21.61 -10.02 7.61
C ASN A 117 -20.55 -10.25 8.69
N ILE A 118 -19.30 -9.81 8.48
CA ILE A 118 -18.26 -9.84 9.51
C ILE A 118 -18.73 -9.03 10.74
N LEU A 119 -19.11 -7.77 10.53
CA LEU A 119 -19.54 -6.88 11.62
C LEU A 119 -20.79 -7.41 12.34
N GLN A 120 -21.72 -8.01 11.61
CA GLN A 120 -22.93 -8.62 12.18
C GLN A 120 -22.60 -9.86 13.00
N SER A 121 -21.67 -10.70 12.54
CA SER A 121 -21.20 -11.86 13.29
C SER A 121 -20.49 -11.43 14.59
N MET A 122 -19.65 -10.40 14.52
CA MET A 122 -19.00 -9.82 15.70
C MET A 122 -19.99 -9.18 16.68
N LYS A 123 -21.01 -8.49 16.17
CA LYS A 123 -22.14 -8.01 16.99
C LYS A 123 -22.85 -9.16 17.72
N GLY A 124 -22.88 -10.35 17.12
CA GLY A 124 -23.40 -11.58 17.73
C GLY A 124 -22.47 -12.22 18.78
N GLY A 125 -21.27 -11.67 19.00
CA GLY A 125 -20.29 -12.17 19.96
C GLY A 125 -19.24 -13.12 19.40
N ALA A 126 -19.15 -13.27 18.06
CA ALA A 126 -18.08 -14.04 17.45
C ALA A 126 -16.76 -13.24 17.46
N GLU A 127 -15.64 -13.89 17.79
CA GLU A 127 -14.32 -13.28 17.67
C GLU A 127 -14.01 -12.95 16.20
N ALA A 128 -13.15 -11.96 15.97
CA ALA A 128 -12.91 -11.44 14.62
C ALA A 128 -12.44 -12.50 13.61
N GLY A 129 -11.62 -13.47 14.05
CA GLY A 129 -11.20 -14.59 13.22
C GLY A 129 -12.37 -15.44 12.75
N ASP A 130 -13.22 -15.86 13.69
CA ASP A 130 -14.41 -16.69 13.43
C ASP A 130 -15.44 -15.94 12.60
N ALA A 131 -15.61 -14.64 12.84
CA ALA A 131 -16.48 -13.76 12.06
C ALA A 131 -16.03 -13.65 10.60
N ILE A 132 -14.72 -13.52 10.35
CA ILE A 132 -14.15 -13.52 9.00
C ILE A 132 -14.39 -14.87 8.32
N GLU A 133 -14.09 -15.97 9.02
CA GLU A 133 -14.25 -17.31 8.47
C GLU A 133 -15.71 -17.63 8.13
N THR A 134 -16.63 -17.27 9.01
CA THR A 134 -18.07 -17.46 8.79
C THR A 134 -18.59 -16.59 7.65
N ALA A 135 -18.15 -15.33 7.56
CA ALA A 135 -18.67 -14.38 6.57
C ALA A 135 -18.09 -14.57 5.17
N LEU A 136 -16.80 -14.90 5.08
CA LEU A 136 -16.05 -14.94 3.82
C LEU A 136 -15.69 -16.37 3.38
N MET A 137 -15.94 -17.38 4.22
CA MET A 137 -15.57 -18.78 3.98
C MET A 137 -14.05 -18.99 3.78
N VAL A 138 -13.25 -18.08 4.34
CA VAL A 138 -11.78 -18.13 4.30
C VAL A 138 -11.24 -17.75 5.67
N SER A 139 -10.14 -18.37 6.09
CA SER A 139 -9.50 -17.99 7.36
C SER A 139 -8.96 -16.56 7.29
N ARG A 140 -8.78 -15.91 8.44
CA ARG A 140 -8.10 -14.60 8.53
C ARG A 140 -6.71 -14.64 7.88
N TYR A 141 -6.00 -15.74 8.04
CA TYR A 141 -4.68 -15.92 7.43
C TYR A 141 -4.77 -15.94 5.90
N ASP A 142 -5.72 -16.70 5.34
CA ASP A 142 -5.91 -16.78 3.90
C ASP A 142 -6.39 -15.45 3.32
N LEU A 143 -7.29 -14.75 4.01
CA LEU A 143 -7.70 -13.39 3.64
C LEU A 143 -6.49 -12.46 3.53
N GLU A 144 -5.59 -12.48 4.52
CA GLU A 144 -4.38 -11.67 4.51
C GLU A 144 -3.45 -12.03 3.35
N GLN A 145 -3.25 -13.33 3.06
CA GLN A 145 -2.41 -13.76 1.94
C GLN A 145 -3.00 -13.37 0.59
N GLN A 146 -4.30 -13.56 0.40
CA GLN A 146 -4.98 -13.20 -0.84
C GLN A 146 -4.95 -11.69 -1.08
N TRP A 147 -5.20 -10.88 -0.04
CA TRP A 147 -5.07 -9.42 -0.11
C TRP A 147 -3.63 -8.99 -0.45
N ARG A 148 -2.61 -9.57 0.20
CA ARG A 148 -1.19 -9.28 -0.12
C ARG A 148 -0.83 -9.66 -1.56
N ALA A 149 -1.37 -10.76 -2.07
CA ALA A 149 -1.15 -11.18 -3.46
C ALA A 149 -1.82 -10.22 -4.45
N ASP A 150 -3.04 -9.78 -4.14
CA ASP A 150 -3.79 -8.80 -4.94
C ASP A 150 -3.07 -7.44 -5.03
N LEU A 151 -2.48 -6.97 -3.94
CA LEU A 151 -1.66 -5.76 -3.94
C LEU A 151 -0.44 -5.85 -4.86
N ARG A 152 0.05 -7.06 -5.16
CA ARG A 152 1.17 -7.30 -6.07
C ARG A 152 0.72 -7.56 -7.51
N SER A 153 -0.56 -7.43 -7.80
CA SER A 153 -1.08 -7.65 -9.14
C SER A 153 -0.55 -6.64 -10.16
N TRP A 154 -0.44 -7.08 -11.42
CA TRP A 154 0.04 -6.24 -12.52
C TRP A 154 -0.67 -4.88 -12.66
N PRO A 155 -2.01 -4.77 -12.47
CA PRO A 155 -2.67 -3.46 -12.49
C PRO A 155 -2.16 -2.49 -11.42
N VAL A 156 -1.92 -2.97 -10.20
CA VAL A 156 -1.39 -2.14 -9.10
C VAL A 156 0.05 -1.71 -9.38
N LEU A 157 0.88 -2.63 -9.87
CA LEU A 157 2.25 -2.33 -10.29
C LEU A 157 2.29 -1.30 -11.43
N LEU A 158 1.38 -1.42 -12.41
CA LEU A 158 1.27 -0.46 -13.50
C LEU A 158 0.82 0.92 -13.01
N ALA A 159 -0.17 0.99 -12.11
CA ALA A 159 -0.60 2.25 -11.51
C ALA A 159 0.55 2.94 -10.75
N TYR A 160 1.37 2.16 -10.02
CA TYR A 160 2.56 2.68 -9.35
C TYR A 160 3.62 3.19 -10.33
N LEU A 161 3.94 2.42 -11.37
CA LEU A 161 4.88 2.82 -12.42
C LEU A 161 4.42 4.09 -13.13
N ALA A 162 3.12 4.20 -13.43
CA ALA A 162 2.52 5.38 -14.02
C ALA A 162 2.64 6.61 -13.10
N GLY A 163 2.38 6.44 -11.80
CA GLY A 163 2.56 7.51 -10.81
C GLY A 163 4.01 7.98 -10.65
N ASN A 164 4.98 7.13 -10.99
CA ASN A 164 6.42 7.42 -10.91
C ASN A 164 7.09 7.53 -12.30
N LEU A 165 6.32 7.82 -13.35
CA LEU A 165 6.77 7.75 -14.74
C LEU A 165 8.07 8.54 -14.98
N TYR A 166 8.17 9.76 -14.44
CA TYR A 166 9.36 10.60 -14.59
C TYR A 166 10.63 9.94 -14.07
N LEU A 167 10.55 9.28 -12.92
CA LEU A 167 11.68 8.59 -12.31
C LEU A 167 12.05 7.32 -13.11
N VAL A 168 11.05 6.59 -13.58
CA VAL A 168 11.26 5.41 -14.45
C VAL A 168 11.95 5.82 -15.75
N LEU A 169 11.49 6.87 -16.42
CA LEU A 169 12.09 7.38 -17.64
C LEU A 169 13.52 7.88 -17.40
N PHE A 170 13.77 8.54 -16.27
CA PHE A 170 15.10 8.99 -15.89
C PHE A 170 16.08 7.82 -15.70
N ILE A 171 15.69 6.76 -14.98
CA ILE A 171 16.52 5.56 -14.80
C ILE A 171 16.74 4.86 -16.14
N LEU A 172 15.70 4.74 -16.98
CA LEU A 172 15.80 4.12 -18.29
C LEU A 172 16.81 4.88 -19.18
N ALA A 173 16.76 6.20 -19.18
CA ALA A 173 17.72 7.05 -19.89
C ALA A 173 19.15 6.87 -19.35
N ALA A 174 19.32 6.81 -18.03
CA ALA A 174 20.62 6.57 -17.40
C ALA A 174 21.19 5.18 -17.78
N LEU A 175 20.36 4.14 -17.82
CA LEU A 175 20.77 2.79 -18.23
C LEU A 175 21.12 2.73 -19.72
N LEU A 176 20.35 3.40 -20.59
CA LEU A 176 20.64 3.47 -22.02
C LEU A 176 21.94 4.20 -22.31
N THR A 177 22.20 5.31 -21.61
CA THR A 177 23.47 6.06 -21.75
C THR A 177 24.65 5.24 -21.25
N LEU A 178 24.52 4.56 -20.11
CA LEU A 178 25.55 3.65 -19.60
C LEU A 178 25.81 2.48 -20.55
N PHE A 179 24.76 1.86 -21.10
CA PHE A 179 24.87 0.78 -22.08
C PHE A 179 25.56 1.25 -23.36
N ALA A 180 25.15 2.41 -23.89
CA ALA A 180 25.78 3.01 -25.07
C ALA A 180 27.26 3.31 -24.82
N TYR A 181 27.60 3.83 -23.64
CA TYR A 181 28.99 4.10 -23.24
C TYR A 181 29.82 2.82 -23.11
N ILE A 182 29.31 1.77 -22.47
CA ILE A 182 29.98 0.47 -22.35
C ILE A 182 30.20 -0.13 -23.75
N ARG A 183 29.17 -0.15 -24.59
CA ARG A 183 29.27 -0.64 -25.98
C ARG A 183 30.30 0.15 -26.78
N PHE A 184 30.33 1.47 -26.64
CA PHE A 184 31.31 2.34 -27.28
C PHE A 184 32.74 2.02 -26.82
N ARG A 185 32.96 1.84 -25.52
CA ARG A 185 34.27 1.47 -24.95
C ARG A 185 34.73 0.07 -25.39
N LEU A 186 33.82 -0.91 -25.41
CA LEU A 186 34.11 -2.26 -25.90
C LEU A 186 34.45 -2.26 -27.39
N ARG A 187 33.74 -1.46 -28.20
CA ARG A 187 34.03 -1.31 -29.63
C ARG A 187 35.41 -0.68 -29.83
N LYS A 188 35.75 0.39 -29.10
CA LYS A 188 37.06 1.05 -29.19
C LYS A 188 38.24 0.12 -28.88
N ARG A 189 38.11 -0.74 -27.84
CA ARG A 189 39.14 -1.74 -27.49
C ARG A 189 39.41 -2.76 -28.61
N ARG A 190 38.39 -3.12 -29.40
CA ARG A 190 38.54 -4.05 -30.54
C ARG A 190 39.23 -3.42 -31.75
N TYR A 191 39.20 -2.10 -31.90
CA TYR A 191 39.92 -1.41 -32.98
C TYR A 191 41.40 -1.26 -32.65
N GLN A 192 41.75 -0.84 -31.43
CA GLN A 192 43.15 -0.67 -31.02
C GLN A 192 43.94 -2.00 -31.07
N GLY A 193 43.37 -3.10 -30.56
CA GLY A 193 44.04 -4.41 -30.63
C GLY A 193 44.25 -4.95 -32.05
N ARG A 194 43.55 -4.41 -33.07
CA ARG A 194 43.67 -4.83 -34.47
C ARG A 194 44.65 -3.96 -35.26
N GLU A 195 44.89 -2.72 -34.81
CA GLU A 195 45.96 -1.85 -35.31
C GLU A 195 47.31 -2.32 -34.77
N ASP A 196 47.41 -2.65 -33.47
CA ASP A 196 48.65 -3.17 -32.85
C ASP A 196 49.08 -4.53 -33.46
N GLU A 197 48.13 -5.37 -33.87
CA GLU A 197 48.37 -6.67 -34.52
C GLU A 197 48.74 -6.50 -36.01
N ALA A 198 48.29 -5.42 -36.67
CA ALA A 198 48.66 -5.11 -38.05
C ALA A 198 50.06 -4.48 -38.15
N ASP A 199 50.46 -3.66 -37.17
CA ASP A 199 51.80 -3.04 -37.10
C ASP A 199 52.91 -4.02 -36.65
N SER A 200 52.54 -5.19 -36.10
CA SER A 200 53.49 -6.23 -35.67
C SER A 200 53.74 -7.32 -36.72
N LEU A 201 53.08 -7.25 -37.88
CA LEU A 201 53.35 -8.14 -39.00
C LEU A 201 54.61 -7.66 -39.77
N PRO A 202 55.66 -8.49 -39.91
CA PRO A 202 56.88 -8.08 -40.59
C PRO A 202 56.61 -7.74 -42.06
N ASP A 203 57.04 -6.56 -42.49
CA ASP A 203 56.88 -6.05 -43.84
C ASP A 203 57.69 -6.90 -44.83
N ASN A 204 57.04 -7.90 -45.41
CA ASN A 204 57.66 -8.81 -46.37
C ASN A 204 57.40 -8.28 -47.79
N ARG A 205 58.19 -7.29 -48.21
CA ARG A 205 58.25 -6.84 -49.60
C ARG A 205 59.64 -7.13 -50.17
N LEU A 206 59.67 -8.14 -51.05
CA LEU A 206 60.77 -8.52 -51.95
C LEU A 206 60.79 -7.64 -53.20
#